data_AF-A0A495QSK7-F1
#
_entry.id   AF-A0A495QSK7-F1
#
_cell.length_a   1.000
_cell.length_b   1.000
_cell.length_c   1.000
_cell.angle_alpha   90.00
_cell.angle_beta   90.00
_cell.angle_gamma   90.00
#
_symmetry.space_group_name_H-M   'P 1'
#
loop_
_entity.id
_entity.type
_entity.pdbx_description
1 polymer ?
#
loop_
_entity_poly.entity_id
_entity_poly.type
_entity_poly.pdbx_seq_one_letter_code
_entity_poly.pdbx_strand_id
1 'polypeptide(L)'
;MTELSHETNELVLAVLNAIVIPHAATAAHDQTRTRILLSRVAHLQFTLETLLGSACPDVHDAAQTLEEKLAEHPPIGYVTNKEARRRCAAGATWAEAVSLDYRPGVGEDRS
;
A
#
# COMPACT_ATOMS: atom_id res chain seq x y z
N MET A 1 -2.80 -18.13 -25.60
CA MET A 1 -2.98 -17.10 -24.55
C MET A 1 -3.66 -15.92 -25.20
N THR A 2 -4.84 -15.52 -24.74
CA THR A 2 -5.49 -14.30 -25.22
C THR A 2 -4.81 -13.12 -24.54
N GLU A 3 -4.26 -12.18 -25.30
CA GLU A 3 -3.75 -10.93 -24.73
C GLU A 3 -4.92 -10.09 -24.22
N LEU A 4 -4.76 -9.50 -23.03
CA LEU A 4 -5.74 -8.58 -22.46
C LEU A 4 -5.70 -7.24 -23.24
N SER A 5 -6.84 -6.57 -23.37
CA SER A 5 -6.86 -5.23 -23.95
C SER A 5 -6.07 -4.25 -23.09
N HIS A 6 -5.61 -3.14 -23.69
CA HIS A 6 -4.90 -2.09 -22.97
C HIS A 6 -5.72 -1.56 -21.78
N GLU A 7 -6.99 -1.24 -22.01
CA GLU A 7 -7.94 -0.80 -20.97
C GLU A 7 -8.09 -1.82 -19.84
N THR A 8 -8.12 -3.12 -20.16
CA THR A 8 -8.19 -4.17 -19.15
C THR A 8 -6.92 -4.20 -18.30
N ASN A 9 -5.75 -4.03 -18.92
CA ASN A 9 -4.48 -3.97 -18.19
C ASN A 9 -4.40 -2.73 -17.28
N GLU A 10 -4.84 -1.56 -17.76
CA GLU A 10 -4.89 -0.34 -16.95
C GLU A 10 -5.79 -0.51 -15.74
N LEU A 11 -7.01 -1.03 -15.93
CA LEU A 11 -7.94 -1.28 -14.83
C LEU A 11 -7.37 -2.27 -13.81
N VAL A 12 -6.76 -3.37 -14.27
CA VAL A 12 -6.12 -4.36 -13.39
C VAL A 12 -4.96 -3.74 -12.60
N LEU A 13 -4.13 -2.92 -13.23
CA LEU A 13 -3.05 -2.20 -12.54
C LEU A 13 -3.60 -1.24 -11.49
N ALA A 14 -4.67 -0.50 -11.79
CA ALA A 14 -5.31 0.41 -10.85
C ALA A 14 -5.90 -0.35 -9.64
N VAL A 15 -6.55 -1.48 -9.87
CA VAL A 15 -7.04 -2.39 -8.81
C VAL A 15 -5.88 -2.88 -7.94
N LEU A 16 -4.80 -3.37 -8.55
CA LEU A 16 -3.62 -3.85 -7.83
C LEU A 16 -2.98 -2.74 -7.01
N ASN A 17 -2.84 -1.54 -7.57
CA ASN A 17 -2.32 -0.37 -6.87
C ASN A 17 -3.18 -0.06 -5.64
N ALA A 18 -4.52 -0.14 -5.73
CA ALA A 18 -5.39 0.13 -4.59
C ALA A 18 -5.23 -0.90 -3.46
N ILE A 19 -5.19 -2.20 -3.77
CA ILE A 19 -5.28 -3.27 -2.76
C ILE A 19 -3.94 -3.82 -2.29
N VAL A 20 -2.90 -3.79 -3.13
CA VAL A 20 -1.58 -4.37 -2.82
C VAL A 20 -0.73 -3.36 -2.07
N ILE A 21 -1.04 -3.20 -0.77
CA ILE A 21 -0.18 -2.45 0.15
C ILE A 21 0.70 -3.39 1.01
N PRO A 22 1.96 -3.02 1.31
CA PRO A 22 2.90 -3.88 2.03
C PRO A 22 2.36 -4.39 3.36
N HIS A 23 2.61 -5.66 3.68
CA HIS A 23 2.21 -6.25 4.96
C HIS A 23 2.91 -5.58 6.14
N ALA A 24 2.15 -5.36 7.21
CA ALA A 24 2.66 -4.82 8.46
C ALA A 24 3.59 -5.81 9.17
N ALA A 25 4.59 -5.31 9.91
CA ALA A 25 5.49 -6.14 10.69
C ALA A 25 4.87 -6.66 11.99
N THR A 26 3.87 -5.96 12.54
CA THR A 26 3.23 -6.28 13.82
C THR A 26 1.73 -6.08 13.75
N ALA A 27 0.98 -6.67 14.69
CA ALA A 27 -0.46 -6.46 14.80
C ALA A 27 -0.83 -4.99 15.07
N ALA A 28 -0.03 -4.28 15.87
CA ALA A 28 -0.23 -2.84 16.11
C ALA A 28 -0.08 -2.02 14.82
N HIS A 29 0.93 -2.30 14.01
CA HIS A 29 1.10 -1.69 12.69
C HIS A 29 -0.01 -2.08 11.71
N ASP A 30 -0.56 -3.28 11.85
CA ASP A 30 -1.63 -3.75 10.97
C ASP A 30 -2.93 -2.96 11.16
N GLN A 31 -3.15 -2.33 12.31
CA GLN A 31 -4.26 -1.38 12.50
C GLN A 31 -4.13 -0.17 11.58
N THR A 32 -2.93 0.45 11.52
CA THR A 32 -2.64 1.56 10.61
C THR A 32 -2.76 1.11 9.15
N ARG A 33 -2.15 -0.03 8.80
CA ARG A 33 -2.24 -0.61 7.46
C ARG A 33 -3.69 -0.87 7.05
N THR A 34 -4.50 -1.46 7.92
CA THR A 34 -5.91 -1.79 7.67
C THR A 34 -6.72 -0.53 7.42
N ARG A 35 -6.53 0.51 8.23
CA ARG A 35 -7.20 1.81 8.01
C ARG A 35 -6.88 2.38 6.62
N ILE A 36 -5.61 2.34 6.20
CA ILE A 36 -5.19 2.80 4.87
C ILE A 36 -5.84 1.94 3.78
N LEU A 37 -5.80 0.61 3.92
CA LEU A 37 -6.40 -0.32 2.96
C LEU A 37 -7.90 -0.08 2.79
N LEU A 38 -8.63 0.11 3.89
CA LEU A 38 -10.07 0.38 3.85
C LEU A 38 -10.39 1.68 3.10
N SER A 39 -9.63 2.76 3.33
CA SER A 39 -9.79 4.00 2.56
C SER A 39 -9.52 3.80 1.06
N ARG A 40 -8.46 3.07 0.71
CA ARG A 40 -8.11 2.77 -0.70
C ARG A 40 -9.16 1.90 -1.38
N VAL A 41 -9.70 0.89 -0.67
CA VAL A 41 -10.77 0.02 -1.16
C VAL A 41 -12.07 0.80 -1.38
N ALA A 42 -12.39 1.76 -0.52
CA ALA A 42 -13.57 2.60 -0.70
C ALA A 42 -13.50 3.43 -2.00
N HIS A 43 -12.34 4.03 -2.29
CA HIS A 43 -12.12 4.74 -3.56
C HIS A 43 -12.18 3.82 -4.76
N LEU A 44 -11.53 2.63 -4.68
CA LEU A 44 -11.62 1.64 -5.74
C LEU A 44 -13.08 1.21 -6.01
N GLN A 45 -13.84 0.94 -4.96
CA GLN A 45 -15.26 0.58 -5.07
C GLN A 45 -16.04 1.68 -5.79
N PHE A 46 -15.88 2.94 -5.38
CA PHE A 46 -16.53 4.08 -6.00
C PHE A 46 -16.17 4.22 -7.49
N THR A 47 -14.90 4.05 -7.86
CA THR A 47 -14.45 4.05 -9.26
C THR A 47 -15.12 2.94 -10.07
N LEU A 48 -15.16 1.71 -9.55
CA LEU A 48 -15.78 0.57 -10.23
C LEU A 48 -17.30 0.75 -10.40
N GLU A 49 -17.99 1.26 -9.38
CA GLU A 49 -19.42 1.59 -9.46
C GLU A 49 -19.69 2.67 -10.51
N THR A 50 -18.81 3.66 -10.61
CA THR A 50 -18.92 4.75 -11.61
C THR A 50 -18.76 4.23 -13.05
N LEU A 51 -17.79 3.33 -13.27
CA LEU A 51 -17.56 2.66 -14.55
C LEU A 51 -18.75 1.78 -14.95
N LEU A 52 -19.29 1.00 -14.01
CA LEU A 52 -20.46 0.15 -14.25
C LEU A 52 -21.76 0.95 -14.47
N GLY A 53 -21.88 2.12 -13.82
CA GLY A 53 -23.07 2.96 -13.81
C GLY A 53 -23.23 3.90 -15.01
N SER A 54 -22.32 3.88 -15.99
CA SER A 54 -22.29 4.79 -17.17
C SER A 54 -22.01 6.27 -16.86
N ALA A 55 -21.61 6.62 -15.63
CA ALA A 55 -21.30 8.00 -15.24
C ALA A 55 -19.89 8.44 -15.69
N CYS A 56 -19.01 7.49 -15.99
CA CYS A 56 -17.73 7.70 -16.65
C CYS A 56 -17.51 6.52 -17.61
N PRO A 57 -17.65 6.71 -18.94
CA PRO A 57 -17.48 5.62 -19.90
C PRO A 57 -16.00 5.31 -20.18
N ASP A 58 -15.07 6.16 -19.73
CA ASP A 58 -13.65 6.08 -20.06
C ASP A 58 -12.85 5.44 -18.91
N VAL A 59 -12.21 4.31 -19.19
CA VAL A 59 -11.42 3.54 -18.21
C VAL A 59 -10.17 4.29 -17.80
N HIS A 60 -9.57 5.05 -18.70
CA HIS A 60 -8.34 5.79 -18.46
C HIS A 60 -8.59 6.95 -17.49
N ASP A 61 -9.63 7.75 -17.71
CA ASP A 61 -10.03 8.85 -16.83
C ASP A 61 -10.39 8.34 -15.42
N ALA A 62 -11.07 7.19 -15.34
CA ALA A 62 -11.42 6.55 -14.08
C ALA A 62 -10.18 6.03 -13.33
N ALA A 63 -9.21 5.44 -14.05
CA ALA A 63 -7.94 4.99 -13.49
C ALA A 63 -7.10 6.16 -12.98
N GLN A 64 -6.99 7.25 -13.74
CA GLN A 64 -6.28 8.46 -13.33
C GLN A 64 -6.91 9.06 -12.06
N THR A 65 -8.23 9.19 -12.03
CA THR A 65 -8.95 9.69 -10.83
C THR A 65 -8.68 8.80 -9.62
N LEU A 66 -8.66 7.48 -9.80
CA LEU A 66 -8.33 6.56 -8.71
C LEU A 66 -6.88 6.77 -8.24
N GLU A 67 -5.90 6.91 -9.14
CA GLU A 67 -4.51 7.16 -8.78
C GLU A 67 -4.35 8.43 -7.92
N GLU A 68 -5.02 9.52 -8.29
CA GLU A 68 -5.06 10.75 -7.50
C GLU A 68 -5.60 10.50 -6.09
N LYS A 69 -6.68 9.73 -5.96
CA LYS A 69 -7.23 9.34 -4.64
C LYS A 69 -6.32 8.41 -3.86
N LEU A 70 -5.61 7.51 -4.52
CA LEU A 70 -4.64 6.64 -3.86
C LEU A 70 -3.41 7.42 -3.36
N ALA A 71 -3.06 8.53 -4.01
CA ALA A 71 -1.98 9.42 -3.58
C ALA A 71 -2.33 10.18 -2.30
N GLU A 72 -3.62 10.45 -2.04
CA GLU A 72 -4.12 11.01 -0.77
C GLU A 72 -4.00 10.00 0.41
N HIS A 73 -3.80 8.71 0.11
CA HIS A 73 -3.73 7.62 1.09
C HIS A 73 -2.47 6.76 0.94
N PRO A 74 -1.26 7.33 1.13
CA PRO A 74 -0.01 6.60 0.95
C PRO A 74 0.15 5.47 1.99
N PRO A 75 0.76 4.33 1.64
CA PRO A 75 0.97 3.20 2.54
C PRO A 75 2.15 3.45 3.51
N ILE A 76 2.03 4.48 4.34
CA ILE A 76 3.05 4.95 5.29
C ILE A 76 2.50 5.03 6.71
N GLY A 77 3.35 5.34 7.69
CA GLY A 77 2.96 5.44 9.11
C GLY A 77 2.94 4.09 9.84
N TYR A 78 3.52 3.04 9.24
CA TYR A 78 3.70 1.73 9.87
C TYR A 78 4.98 1.07 9.35
N VAL A 79 5.58 0.17 10.14
CA VAL A 79 6.73 -0.62 9.68
C VAL A 79 6.24 -1.85 8.93
N THR A 80 6.75 -2.06 7.72
CA THR A 80 6.43 -3.24 6.91
C THR A 80 7.26 -4.45 7.33
N ASN A 81 6.79 -5.67 7.08
CA ASN A 81 7.56 -6.88 7.38
C ASN A 81 8.91 -6.90 6.65
N LYS A 82 8.93 -6.45 5.38
CA LYS A 82 10.15 -6.31 4.58
C LYS A 82 11.14 -5.32 5.20
N GLU A 83 10.62 -4.19 5.67
CA GLU A 83 11.41 -3.16 6.36
C GLU A 83 12.03 -3.70 7.65
N ALA A 84 11.22 -4.30 8.53
CA ALA A 84 11.69 -4.88 9.79
C ALA A 84 12.74 -5.96 9.57
N ARG A 85 12.52 -6.89 8.63
CA ARG A 85 13.52 -7.92 8.28
C ARG A 85 14.82 -7.32 7.78
N ARG A 86 14.76 -6.27 6.95
CA ARG A 86 15.96 -5.58 6.46
C ARG A 86 16.75 -4.95 7.62
N ARG A 87 16.05 -4.35 8.59
CA ARG A 87 16.68 -3.79 9.80
C ARG A 87 17.32 -4.87 10.68
N CYS A 88 16.66 -6.01 10.86
CA CYS A 88 17.25 -7.16 11.56
C CYS A 88 18.49 -7.70 10.86
N ALA A 89 18.46 -7.79 9.52
CA ALA A 89 19.64 -8.19 8.74
C ALA A 89 20.80 -7.20 8.88
N ALA A 90 20.52 -5.94 9.25
CA ALA A 90 21.50 -4.91 9.56
C ALA A 90 21.92 -4.87 11.04
N GLY A 91 21.53 -5.86 11.85
CA GLY A 91 21.96 -6.01 13.25
C GLY A 91 20.96 -5.54 14.31
N ALA A 92 19.82 -4.95 13.92
CA ALA A 92 18.80 -4.52 14.87
C ALA A 92 18.10 -5.72 15.54
N THR A 93 17.79 -5.59 16.83
CA THR A 93 16.83 -6.50 17.48
C THR A 93 15.45 -6.34 16.86
N TRP A 94 14.57 -7.34 17.04
CA TRP A 94 13.20 -7.23 16.51
C TRP A 94 12.45 -6.01 17.05
N ALA A 95 12.62 -5.69 18.34
CA ALA A 95 11.98 -4.54 18.98
C ALA A 95 12.44 -3.21 18.35
N GLU A 96 13.73 -3.06 18.05
CA GLU A 96 14.26 -1.89 17.35
C GLU A 96 13.80 -1.87 15.89
N ALA A 97 13.85 -3.02 15.22
CA ALA A 97 13.47 -3.15 13.83
C ALA A 97 12.01 -2.75 13.57
N VAL A 98 11.10 -3.05 14.50
CA VAL A 98 9.70 -2.64 14.41
C VAL A 98 9.43 -1.26 15.01
N SER A 99 10.42 -0.56 15.55
CA SER A 99 10.21 0.82 16.01
C SER A 99 10.02 1.78 14.82
N LEU A 100 9.06 2.68 14.91
CA LEU A 100 8.93 3.80 13.96
C LEU A 100 10.12 4.77 14.09
N ASP A 101 10.71 4.85 15.27
CA ASP A 101 11.83 5.75 15.60
C ASP A 101 13.20 5.10 15.38
N TYR A 102 13.26 3.95 14.69
CA TYR A 102 14.51 3.23 14.43
C TYR A 102 15.59 4.14 13.81
N ARG A 103 16.77 4.16 14.42
CA ARG A 103 17.99 4.79 13.91
C ARG A 103 19.10 3.74 13.84
N PRO A 104 19.76 3.55 12.67
CA PRO A 104 20.88 2.62 12.57
C PRO A 104 22.06 3.10 13.45
N GLY A 105 22.73 2.17 14.14
CA GLY A 105 23.98 2.44 14.86
C GLY A 105 23.88 2.86 16.34
N VAL A 106 22.68 2.93 16.93
CA VAL A 106 22.53 3.30 18.37
C VAL A 106 22.78 2.11 19.32
N GLY A 107 23.02 0.91 18.78
CA GLY A 107 23.21 -0.33 19.56
C GLY A 107 24.67 -0.78 19.77
N GLU A 108 25.66 -0.10 19.17
CA GLU A 108 27.07 -0.54 19.25
C GLU A 108 27.83 -0.03 20.50
N ASP A 109 27.19 0.75 21.37
CA ASP A 109 27.82 1.27 22.60
C ASP A 109 27.28 0.56 23.85
N ARG A 110 27.28 -0.77 23.83
CA ARG A 110 27.02 -1.59 25.02
C ARG A 110 28.12 -2.63 25.22
N SER A 111 29.14 -2.17 25.94
CA SER A 111 30.18 -2.90 26.71
C SER A 111 31.35 -3.48 25.93
#